data_AF-A4AKM6-F1
#
_entry.id   AF-A4AKM6-F1
#
_cell.length_a   1.000
_cell.length_b   1.000
_cell.length_c   1.000
_cell.angle_alpha   90.00
_cell.angle_beta   90.00
_cell.angle_gamma   90.00
#
_symmetry.space_group_name_H-M   'P 1'
#
loop_
_entity.id
_entity.type
_entity.pdbx_description
1 polymer ?
#
loop_
_entity_poly.entity_id
_entity_poly.type
_entity_poly.pdbx_seq_one_letter_code
_entity_poly.pdbx_strand_id
1 'polypeptide(L)'
;MESFSREKIVSGVRKACQGRPVTDTDLAVLAQKVEESIRATGTAQIDANEIGLAILSPLRDLDEVAYLRFASVYQAFDSLDDFDSAINQLRLDHGTTN
;
A
#
# COMPACT_ATOMS: atom_id res chain seq x y z
N MET A 1 -10.15 -16.18 3.00
CA MET A 1 -10.95 -15.60 1.89
C MET A 1 -12.02 -14.70 2.46
N GLU A 2 -11.97 -13.42 2.13
CA GLU A 2 -12.93 -12.41 2.59
C GLU A 2 -13.39 -11.60 1.37
N SER A 3 -14.64 -11.11 1.39
CA SER A 3 -15.10 -10.17 0.38
C SER A 3 -14.32 -8.86 0.50
N PHE A 4 -13.90 -8.30 -0.64
CA PHE A 4 -13.31 -6.98 -0.69
C PHE A 4 -14.17 -5.96 0.07
N SER A 5 -13.57 -5.23 1.02
CA SER A 5 -14.24 -4.15 1.76
C SER A 5 -13.37 -2.90 1.72
N ARG A 6 -13.85 -1.88 0.99
CA ARG A 6 -13.18 -0.59 0.85
C ARG A 6 -12.93 0.06 2.22
N GLU A 7 -13.86 -0.07 3.15
CA GLU A 7 -13.76 0.49 4.50
C GLU A 7 -12.58 -0.11 5.29
N LYS A 8 -12.33 -1.41 5.14
CA LYS A 8 -11.19 -2.07 5.80
C LYS A 8 -9.85 -1.59 5.26
N ILE A 9 -9.75 -1.39 3.94
CA ILE A 9 -8.55 -0.83 3.31
C ILE A 9 -8.28 0.56 3.85
N VAL A 10 -9.29 1.45 3.80
CA VAL A 10 -9.14 2.82 4.28
C VAL A 10 -8.72 2.84 5.75
N SER A 11 -9.31 1.99 6.58
CA SER A 11 -8.94 1.88 8.01
C SER A 11 -7.48 1.42 8.21
N GLY A 12 -7.02 0.42 7.45
CA GLY A 12 -5.65 -0.08 7.52
C GLY A 12 -4.62 0.97 7.06
N VAL A 13 -4.88 1.59 5.91
CA VAL A 13 -4.00 2.60 5.32
C VAL A 13 -3.97 3.89 6.16
N ARG A 14 -5.11 4.31 6.71
CA ARG A 14 -5.20 5.51 7.56
C ARG A 14 -4.24 5.45 8.74
N LYS A 15 -4.01 4.26 9.33
CA LYS A 15 -3.02 4.09 10.41
C LYS A 15 -1.59 4.36 9.92
N ALA A 16 -1.22 3.84 8.76
CA ALA A 16 0.11 4.08 8.18
C ALA A 16 0.33 5.56 7.81
N CYS A 17 -0.73 6.25 7.38
CA CYS A 17 -0.72 7.66 7.02
C CYS A 17 -0.77 8.64 8.21
N GLN A 18 -0.77 8.18 9.47
CA GLN A 18 -0.85 9.09 10.63
C GLN A 18 0.31 10.09 10.66
N GLY A 19 -0.04 11.37 10.78
CA GLY A 19 0.92 12.49 10.80
C GLY A 19 1.55 12.80 9.42
N ARG A 20 1.02 12.24 8.34
CA ARG A 20 1.41 12.53 6.96
C ARG A 20 0.41 13.49 6.30
N PRO A 21 0.80 14.26 5.27
CA PRO A 21 -0.10 15.14 4.54
C PRO A 21 -1.00 14.36 3.57
N VAL A 22 -1.77 13.39 4.08
CA VAL A 22 -2.68 12.54 3.32
C VAL A 22 -4.11 12.82 3.75
N THR A 23 -4.97 13.19 2.80
CA THR A 23 -6.38 13.53 3.06
C THR A 23 -7.29 12.31 2.92
N ASP A 24 -8.52 12.42 3.43
CA ASP A 24 -9.56 11.41 3.21
C ASP A 24 -9.89 11.19 1.73
N THR A 25 -9.78 12.25 0.91
CA THR A 25 -9.96 12.14 -0.54
C THR A 25 -8.85 11.30 -1.16
N ASP A 26 -7.60 11.49 -0.74
CA ASP A 26 -6.47 10.67 -1.22
C ASP A 26 -6.65 9.19 -0.85
N LEU A 27 -7.08 8.92 0.38
CA LEU A 27 -7.39 7.56 0.82
C LEU A 27 -8.53 6.93 0.01
N ALA A 28 -9.56 7.71 -0.32
CA ALA A 28 -10.65 7.23 -1.17
C ALA A 28 -10.15 6.89 -2.57
N VAL A 29 -9.32 7.72 -3.19
CA VAL A 29 -8.71 7.47 -4.51
C VAL A 29 -7.80 6.25 -4.47
N LEU A 30 -6.97 6.10 -3.43
CA LEU A 30 -6.14 4.91 -3.23
C LEU A 30 -7.00 3.65 -3.17
N ALA A 31 -8.05 3.65 -2.35
CA ALA A 31 -8.91 2.49 -2.21
C ALA A 31 -9.64 2.13 -3.52
N GLN A 32 -9.96 3.12 -4.36
CA GLN A 32 -10.49 2.90 -5.70
C GLN A 32 -9.45 2.22 -6.61
N LYS A 33 -8.21 2.72 -6.65
CA LYS A 33 -7.13 2.11 -7.44
C LYS A 33 -6.90 0.65 -7.07
N VAL A 34 -6.93 0.35 -5.76
CA VAL A 34 -6.80 -1.02 -5.26
C VAL A 34 -7.97 -1.90 -5.72
N GLU A 35 -9.21 -1.40 -5.63
CA GLU A 35 -10.39 -2.11 -6.12
C GLU A 35 -10.31 -2.40 -7.62
N GLU A 36 -9.86 -1.43 -8.42
CA GLU A 36 -9.70 -1.58 -9.87
C GLU A 36 -8.63 -2.63 -10.21
N SER A 37 -7.48 -2.59 -9.52
CA SER A 37 -6.42 -3.60 -9.69
C SER A 37 -6.90 -5.00 -9.35
N ILE A 38 -7.68 -5.14 -8.28
CA ILE A 38 -8.29 -6.38 -7.84
C ILE A 38 -9.32 -6.87 -8.86
N ARG A 39 -10.20 -5.99 -9.33
CA ARG A 39 -11.23 -6.35 -10.30
C ARG A 39 -10.62 -6.82 -11.63
N ALA A 40 -9.49 -6.24 -12.02
CA ALA A 40 -8.76 -6.61 -13.23
C ALA A 40 -8.22 -8.06 -13.20
N THR A 41 -8.07 -8.68 -12.03
CA THR A 41 -7.62 -10.09 -11.94
C THR A 41 -8.73 -11.09 -12.27
N GLY A 42 -9.99 -10.65 -12.35
CA GLY A 42 -11.15 -11.50 -12.66
C GLY A 42 -11.57 -12.46 -11.54
N THR A 43 -10.97 -12.34 -10.35
CA THR A 43 -11.23 -13.26 -9.23
C THR A 43 -12.38 -12.76 -8.36
N ALA A 44 -13.40 -13.60 -8.12
CA ALA A 44 -14.56 -13.25 -7.31
C ALA A 44 -14.27 -13.26 -5.79
N GLN A 45 -13.20 -13.93 -5.36
CA GLN A 45 -12.76 -14.01 -3.98
C GLN A 45 -11.26 -13.77 -3.93
N ILE A 46 -10.83 -12.80 -3.13
CA ILE A 46 -9.43 -12.45 -2.99
C ILE A 46 -8.99 -12.69 -1.56
N ASP A 47 -7.75 -13.15 -1.39
CA ASP A 47 -7.21 -13.36 -0.07
C ASP A 47 -6.84 -12.02 0.58
N ALA A 48 -7.03 -11.90 1.90
CA ALA A 48 -6.78 -10.64 2.60
C ALA A 48 -5.31 -10.19 2.47
N ASN A 49 -4.39 -11.15 2.32
CA ASN A 49 -2.99 -10.89 2.05
C ASN A 49 -2.79 -10.21 0.68
N GLU A 50 -3.47 -10.70 -0.37
CA GLU A 50 -3.37 -10.11 -1.71
C GLU A 50 -3.92 -8.68 -1.75
N ILE A 51 -4.96 -8.39 -0.97
CA ILE A 51 -5.46 -7.02 -0.78
C ILE A 51 -4.38 -6.15 -0.15
N GLY A 52 -3.71 -6.64 0.90
CA GLY A 52 -2.58 -5.97 1.54
C GLY A 52 -1.45 -5.63 0.57
N LEU A 53 -1.09 -6.59 -0.28
CA LEU A 53 -0.06 -6.40 -1.30
C LEU A 53 -0.50 -5.40 -2.38
N ALA A 54 -1.77 -5.44 -2.80
CA ALA A 54 -2.31 -4.50 -3.79
C ALA A 54 -2.36 -3.04 -3.30
N ILE A 55 -2.39 -2.81 -1.98
CA ILE A 55 -2.30 -1.47 -1.37
C ILE A 55 -0.91 -0.85 -1.52
N LEU A 56 0.14 -1.67 -1.52
CA LEU A 56 1.52 -1.18 -1.44
C LEU A 56 1.90 -0.25 -2.59
N SER A 57 1.54 -0.60 -3.83
CA SER A 57 1.87 0.20 -5.01
C SER A 57 1.22 1.59 -4.97
N PRO A 58 -0.12 1.74 -4.88
CA PRO A 58 -0.73 3.07 -4.84
C PRO A 58 -0.39 3.84 -3.56
N LEU A 59 -0.05 3.17 -2.45
CA LEU A 59 0.43 3.83 -1.24
C LEU A 59 1.85 4.37 -1.42
N ARG A 60 2.72 3.67 -2.14
CA ARG A 60 4.06 4.14 -2.51
C ARG A 60 3.99 5.44 -3.29
N ASP A 61 3.12 5.50 -4.30
CA ASP A 61 2.92 6.71 -5.10
C ASP A 61 2.33 7.87 -4.29
N LEU A 62 1.52 7.56 -3.28
CA LEU A 62 0.84 8.55 -2.45
C LEU A 62 1.76 9.14 -1.39
N ASP A 63 2.46 8.30 -0.63
CA ASP A 63 3.39 8.73 0.42
C ASP A 63 4.37 7.60 0.77
N GLU A 64 5.65 7.79 0.45
CA GLU A 64 6.72 6.80 0.65
C GLU A 64 6.90 6.40 2.12
N VAL A 65 6.68 7.32 3.07
CA VAL A 65 6.83 7.04 4.50
C VAL A 65 5.67 6.19 5.02
N ALA A 66 4.45 6.49 4.61
CA ALA A 66 3.28 5.65 4.90
C ALA A 66 3.43 4.26 4.25
N TYR A 67 3.97 4.21 3.02
CA TYR A 67 4.32 2.95 2.36
C TYR A 67 5.29 2.13 3.20
N LEU A 68 6.42 2.69 3.65
CA LEU A 68 7.40 1.95 4.47
C LEU A 68 6.79 1.40 5.77
N ARG A 69 5.95 2.21 6.45
CA ARG A 69 5.24 1.78 7.68
C ARG A 69 4.25 0.67 7.43
N PHE A 70 3.59 0.69 6.27
CA PHE A 70 2.62 -0.34 5.91
C PHE A 70 3.35 -1.61 5.46
N ALA A 71 4.36 -1.47 4.61
CA ALA A 71 5.20 -2.55 4.11
C ALA A 71 5.87 -3.33 5.24
N SER A 72 6.35 -2.65 6.29
CA SER A 72 6.99 -3.34 7.42
C SER A 72 6.08 -4.34 8.12
N VAL A 73 4.77 -4.12 8.12
CA VAL A 73 3.80 -5.07 8.69
C VAL A 73 3.44 -6.15 7.69
N TYR A 74 3.12 -5.78 6.45
CA TYR A 74 2.60 -6.73 5.46
C TYR A 74 3.66 -7.60 4.80
N GLN A 75 4.91 -7.13 4.73
CA GLN A 75 6.06 -7.91 4.26
C GLN A 75 6.89 -8.47 5.41
N ALA A 76 6.43 -8.32 6.66
CA ALA A 76 7.11 -8.81 7.86
C ALA A 76 8.58 -8.36 7.92
N PHE A 77 8.82 -7.05 7.94
CA PHE A 77 10.19 -6.55 8.14
C PHE A 77 10.61 -6.87 9.56
N ASP A 78 11.69 -7.64 9.70
CA ASP A 78 12.22 -8.10 10.99
C ASP A 78 13.62 -7.51 11.27
N SER A 79 14.19 -6.79 10.31
CA SER A 79 15.55 -6.26 10.39
C SER A 79 15.69 -4.85 9.79
N LEU A 80 16.79 -4.16 10.14
CA LEU A 80 17.15 -2.90 9.49
C LEU A 80 17.47 -3.08 8.00
N ASP A 81 17.92 -4.28 7.59
CA ASP A 81 18.25 -4.60 6.21
C ASP A 81 17.00 -4.61 5.31
N ASP A 82 15.85 -5.05 5.85
CA ASP A 82 14.57 -4.98 5.15
C ASP A 82 14.16 -3.54 4.84
N PHE A 83 14.37 -2.64 5.81
CA PHE A 83 14.15 -1.21 5.61
C PHE A 83 15.13 -0.62 4.60
N ASP A 84 16.42 -0.96 4.70
CA ASP A 84 17.44 -0.46 3.76
C ASP A 84 17.13 -0.90 2.32
N SER A 85 16.77 -2.17 2.14
CA SER A 85 16.32 -2.73 0.87
C SER A 85 15.12 -1.97 0.31
N ALA A 86 14.08 -1.73 1.12
CA ALA A 86 12.90 -0.99 0.68
C ALA A 86 13.22 0.48 0.33
N ILE A 87 14.06 1.15 1.11
CA ILE A 87 14.52 2.52 0.85
C ILE A 87 15.34 2.59 -0.43
N ASN A 88 16.22 1.63 -0.68
CA ASN A 88 17.01 1.57 -1.89
C ASN A 88 16.14 1.37 -3.12
N GLN A 89 15.08 0.55 -3.04
CA GLN A 89 14.11 0.42 -4.12
C GLN A 89 13.41 1.75 -4.41
N LEU A 90 12.95 2.49 -3.39
CA LEU A 90 12.33 3.81 -3.57
C LEU A 90 13.28 4.80 -4.26
N ARG A 91 14.56 4.81 -3.87
CA ARG A 91 15.58 5.67 -4.51
C ARG A 91 15.80 5.33 -5.97
N LEU A 92 15.77 4.05 -6.35
CA LEU A 92 15.91 3.61 -7.74
C LEU A 92 14.70 4.02 -8.59
N ASP A 93 13.48 3.90 -8.05
CA ASP A 93 12.26 4.35 -8.73
C ASP A 93 12.34 5.86 -9.06
N HIS A 94 12.92 6.66 -8.16
CA HIS A 94 13.12 8.10 -8.36
C HIS A 94 14.21 8.40 -9.42
N GLY A 95 15.28 7.60 -9.44
CA GLY A 95 16.39 7.75 -10.39
C GLY A 95 16.04 7.39 -11.83
N THR A 96 14.94 6.66 -12.06
CA THR A 96 14.47 6.26 -13.40
C THR A 96 13.58 7.31 -14.06
N THR A 97 13.15 8.34 -13.32
CA THR A 97 12.24 9.39 -13.79
C THR A 97 12.97 10.71 -14.14
N ASN A 98 14.30 10.74 -14.16
CA ASN A 98 15.11 11.93 -14.47
C ASN A 98 15.98 11.74 -15.73
#